data_AF-A0A8B7VET9-F1
#
_entry.id   AF-A0A8B7VET9-F1
#
_cell.length_a   1.000
_cell.length_b   1.000
_cell.length_c   1.000
_cell.angle_alpha   90.00
_cell.angle_beta   90.00
_cell.angle_gamma   90.00
#
_symmetry.space_group_name_H-M   'P 1'
#
loop_
_entity.id
_entity.type
_entity.pdbx_description
1 polymer ?
#
loop_
_entity_poly.entity_id
_entity_poly.type
_entity_poly.pdbx_seq_one_letter_code
_entity_poly.pdbx_strand_id
1 'polypeptide(L)'
;MWAFPELPPLLVNLIGSLLGFVATVTLIPAFRGHFIDANLCGRDLNKPSTQKIPESQGVISGAVFLIILFCFIPFPFLNCFAEEQCKKAFPHHEFVALIGALLAICCMIFLGFADDVLNLRWRHKLLLPTAASLPLLMVYFTNFGNTTIVVPKPLRLVLGLHLDLGILYYVYMGLLAVFCTNAINILAGINGLEAGQSLVISASIIVFNLVELEGDYRDDHIFSLYFMIPFFFTTLGLLYHNWYPSRVFVGDTFCYFAGMTFAVVGILGHFSKTMLLFFMPQVFNFLYSLPQLLHIIPCPRHRVPRLNTKTGKLEMSYSKFKTKNLSFLGTFILKVTR
;
A
#
# COMPACT_ATOMS: atom_id res chain seq x y z
N MET A 1 -37.01 2.78 -11.87
CA MET A 1 -36.58 3.48 -10.65
C MET A 1 -35.45 2.65 -10.06
N TRP A 2 -34.20 3.04 -10.33
CA TRP A 2 -33.00 2.25 -10.01
C TRP A 2 -32.63 2.44 -8.54
N ALA A 3 -33.22 1.65 -7.65
CA ALA A 3 -32.73 1.56 -6.28
C ALA A 3 -31.60 0.53 -6.27
N PHE A 4 -30.35 0.99 -6.27
CA PHE A 4 -29.20 0.13 -6.01
C PHE A 4 -29.18 -0.17 -4.49
N PRO A 5 -29.45 -1.41 -4.05
CA PRO A 5 -29.51 -1.75 -2.61
C PRO A 5 -28.18 -1.52 -1.87
N GLU A 6 -27.08 -1.40 -2.60
CA GLU A 6 -25.69 -1.16 -2.15
C GLU A 6 -25.29 0.32 -2.12
N LEU A 7 -26.10 1.23 -2.70
CA LEU A 7 -25.84 2.66 -2.66
C LEU A 7 -25.79 3.23 -1.22
N PRO A 8 -26.63 2.75 -0.27
CA PRO A 8 -26.59 3.25 1.10
C PRO A 8 -25.26 2.95 1.82
N PRO A 9 -24.70 1.72 1.80
CA PRO A 9 -23.35 1.46 2.34
C PRO A 9 -22.27 2.34 1.70
N LEU A 10 -22.21 2.44 0.37
CA LEU A 10 -21.19 3.26 -0.30
C LEU A 10 -21.31 4.75 0.03
N LEU A 11 -22.53 5.26 0.20
CA LEU A 11 -22.76 6.65 0.61
C LEU A 11 -22.30 6.89 2.05
N VAL A 12 -22.62 5.98 2.98
CA VAL A 12 -22.14 6.06 4.37
C VAL A 12 -20.61 6.00 4.40
N ASN A 13 -20.01 5.11 3.61
CA ASN A 13 -18.56 5.00 3.50
C ASN A 13 -17.94 6.31 3.02
N LEU A 14 -18.51 6.94 1.97
CA LEU A 14 -18.05 8.22 1.46
C LEU A 14 -18.15 9.34 2.50
N ILE A 15 -19.27 9.43 3.24
CA ILE A 15 -19.45 10.41 4.32
C ILE A 15 -18.40 10.19 5.42
N GLY A 16 -18.25 8.94 5.89
CA GLY A 16 -17.24 8.58 6.88
C GLY A 16 -15.81 8.90 6.41
N SER A 17 -15.54 8.71 5.12
CA SER A 17 -14.25 9.01 4.50
C SER A 17 -13.97 10.51 4.42
N LEU A 18 -14.96 11.33 4.07
CA LEU A 18 -14.85 12.79 4.08
C LEU A 18 -14.60 13.34 5.49
N LEU A 19 -15.31 12.81 6.50
CA LEU A 19 -15.04 13.11 7.91
C LEU A 19 -13.62 12.65 8.31
N GLY A 20 -13.20 11.50 7.81
CA GLY A 20 -11.85 10.96 7.95
C GLY A 20 -10.76 11.86 7.39
N PHE A 21 -10.99 12.47 6.23
CA PHE A 21 -10.09 13.47 5.65
C PHE A 21 -9.93 14.66 6.60
N VAL A 22 -11.04 15.23 7.07
CA VAL A 22 -11.04 16.36 8.02
C VAL A 22 -10.32 15.99 9.33
N ALA A 23 -10.60 14.80 9.86
CA ALA A 23 -9.93 14.28 11.06
C ALA A 23 -8.43 14.15 10.84
N THR A 24 -7.99 13.57 9.72
CA THR A 24 -6.56 13.40 9.41
C THR A 24 -5.85 14.75 9.28
N VAL A 25 -6.45 15.72 8.57
CA VAL A 25 -5.90 17.08 8.43
C VAL A 25 -5.79 17.78 9.79
N THR A 26 -6.72 17.54 10.70
CA THR A 26 -6.76 18.19 12.02
C THR A 26 -5.83 17.52 13.04
N LEU A 27 -5.77 16.19 13.05
CA LEU A 27 -5.02 15.43 14.05
C LEU A 27 -3.52 15.42 13.80
N ILE A 28 -3.07 15.41 12.53
CA ILE A 28 -1.63 15.45 12.20
C ILE A 28 -0.89 16.62 12.89
N PRO A 29 -1.33 17.89 12.77
CA PRO A 29 -0.66 18.98 13.48
C PRO A 29 -0.91 18.93 15.00
N ALA A 30 -2.07 18.44 15.46
CA ALA A 30 -2.37 18.33 16.89
C ALA A 30 -1.41 17.39 17.63
N PHE A 31 -1.01 16.28 16.98
CA PHE A 31 -0.05 15.34 17.55
C PHE A 31 1.42 15.70 17.32
N ARG A 32 1.72 16.80 16.61
CA ARG A 32 3.09 17.19 16.26
C ARG A 32 4.05 17.17 17.46
N GLY A 33 3.62 17.72 18.60
CA GLY A 33 4.43 17.77 19.83
C GLY A 33 4.90 16.37 20.27
N HIS A 34 3.97 15.42 20.35
CA HIS A 34 4.26 14.05 20.77
C HIS A 34 5.30 13.35 19.90
N PHE A 35 5.27 13.53 18.58
CA PHE A 35 6.26 12.93 17.68
C PHE A 35 7.64 13.57 17.83
N ILE A 36 7.70 14.88 18.02
CA ILE A 36 8.96 15.57 18.28
C ILE A 36 9.55 15.14 19.62
N ASP A 37 8.72 15.06 20.67
CA ASP A 37 9.13 14.66 22.02
C ASP A 37 9.57 13.19 22.08
N ALA A 38 8.94 12.31 21.30
CA ALA A 38 9.33 10.91 21.13
C ALA A 38 10.54 10.72 20.19
N ASN A 39 11.12 11.82 19.67
CA ASN A 39 12.21 11.82 18.69
C ASN A 39 11.89 11.04 17.40
N LEU A 40 10.60 10.90 17.06
CA LEU A 40 10.12 10.39 15.78
C LEU A 40 10.09 11.52 14.76
N CYS A 41 11.29 11.92 14.33
CA CYS A 41 11.47 13.04 13.43
C CYS A 41 12.74 12.90 12.58
N GLY A 42 12.66 13.44 11.36
CA GLY A 42 13.75 13.44 10.37
C GLY A 42 14.10 14.85 9.92
N ARG A 43 15.23 14.97 9.22
CA ARG A 43 15.57 16.19 8.47
C ARG A 43 15.18 15.99 7.01
N ASP A 44 14.74 17.05 6.35
CA ASP A 44 14.58 17.04 4.90
C ASP A 44 15.95 17.03 4.22
N LEU A 45 16.39 15.86 3.77
CA LEU A 45 17.71 15.66 3.15
C LEU A 45 17.89 16.45 1.85
N ASN A 46 16.79 16.93 1.26
CA ASN A 46 16.76 17.67 0.02
C ASN A 46 16.60 19.19 0.22
N LYS A 47 16.69 19.68 1.45
CA LYS A 47 16.65 21.10 1.79
C LYS A 47 17.86 21.50 2.64
N PRO A 48 18.28 22.79 2.60
CA PRO A 48 19.36 23.28 3.45
C PRO A 48 18.94 23.41 4.92
N SER A 49 17.63 23.47 5.20
CA SER A 49 17.11 23.59 6.56
C SER A 49 17.45 22.35 7.39
N THR A 50 17.93 22.58 8.61
CA THR A 50 18.24 21.52 9.59
C THR A 50 17.08 21.24 10.55
N GLN A 51 15.93 21.90 10.34
CA GLN A 51 14.74 21.74 11.16
C GLN A 51 14.26 20.27 11.13
N LYS A 52 13.93 19.76 12.32
CA LYS A 52 13.31 18.44 12.48
C LYS A 52 11.83 18.50 12.07
N ILE A 53 11.44 17.56 11.22
CA ILE A 53 10.08 17.36 10.72
C ILE A 53 9.58 16.04 11.31
N PRO A 54 8.36 15.98 11.89
CA PRO A 54 7.84 14.75 12.47
C PRO A 54 7.71 13.67 11.40
N GLU A 55 8.17 12.47 11.72
CA GLU A 55 8.17 11.26 10.90
C GLU A 55 6.94 10.40 11.24
N SER A 56 6.71 9.32 10.48
CA SER A 56 5.70 8.30 10.80
C SER A 56 4.27 8.82 10.93
N GLN A 57 3.93 9.94 10.28
CA GLN A 57 2.55 10.48 10.34
C GLN A 57 1.54 9.58 9.61
N GLY A 58 2.01 8.60 8.83
CA GLY A 58 1.19 7.50 8.32
C GLY A 58 0.38 6.80 9.42
N VAL A 59 0.89 6.72 10.65
CA VAL A 59 0.19 6.09 11.77
C VAL A 59 -1.12 6.80 12.12
N ILE A 60 -1.18 8.14 12.01
CA ILE A 60 -2.40 8.91 12.29
C ILE A 60 -3.43 8.65 11.19
N SER A 61 -3.03 8.75 9.92
CA SER A 61 -3.93 8.46 8.80
C SER A 61 -4.41 7.00 8.80
N GLY A 62 -3.55 6.06 9.18
CA GLY A 62 -3.88 4.64 9.32
C GLY A 62 -4.83 4.38 10.50
N ALA A 63 -4.63 5.04 11.63
CA ALA A 63 -5.54 4.95 12.77
C ALA A 63 -6.93 5.52 12.43
N VAL A 64 -7.00 6.68 11.78
CA VAL A 64 -8.25 7.27 11.30
C VAL A 64 -8.94 6.33 10.30
N PHE A 65 -8.19 5.74 9.37
CA PHE A 65 -8.68 4.73 8.43
C PHE A 65 -9.32 3.52 9.14
N LEU A 66 -8.65 2.97 10.16
CA LEU A 66 -9.19 1.85 10.94
C LEU A 66 -10.45 2.23 11.69
N ILE A 67 -10.50 3.42 12.31
CA ILE A 67 -11.69 3.91 13.02
C ILE A 67 -12.88 4.04 12.07
N ILE A 68 -12.67 4.63 10.88
CA ILE A 68 -13.72 4.74 9.86
C ILE A 68 -14.26 3.36 9.52
N LEU A 69 -13.38 2.41 9.21
CA LEU A 69 -13.80 1.08 8.80
C LEU A 69 -14.43 0.29 9.94
N PHE A 70 -13.95 0.41 11.18
CA PHE A 70 -14.60 -0.21 12.34
C PHE A 70 -16.02 0.31 12.56
N CYS A 71 -16.23 1.62 12.41
CA CYS A 71 -17.57 2.19 12.43
C CYS A 71 -18.40 1.79 11.21
N PHE A 72 -17.76 1.55 10.06
CA PHE A 72 -18.42 1.16 8.81
C PHE A 72 -18.87 -0.30 8.77
N ILE A 73 -18.22 -1.21 9.51
CA ILE A 73 -18.51 -2.66 9.48
C ILE A 73 -20.00 -3.02 9.50
N PRO A 74 -20.88 -2.43 10.34
CA PRO A 74 -22.29 -2.82 10.38
C PRO A 74 -23.09 -2.42 9.13
N PHE A 75 -22.63 -1.43 8.37
CA PHE A 75 -23.41 -0.78 7.31
C PHE A 75 -23.68 -1.66 6.08
N PRO A 76 -22.70 -2.39 5.52
CA PRO A 76 -22.95 -3.39 4.47
C PRO A 76 -23.96 -4.46 4.88
N PHE A 77 -24.11 -4.71 6.18
CA PHE A 77 -25.00 -5.75 6.74
C PHE A 77 -26.29 -5.17 7.35
N LEU A 78 -26.62 -3.89 7.11
CA LEU A 78 -27.80 -3.26 7.72
C LEU A 78 -29.10 -3.99 7.43
N ASN A 79 -29.27 -4.53 6.22
CA ASN A 79 -30.48 -5.29 5.88
C ASN A 79 -30.62 -6.55 6.75
N CYS A 80 -29.51 -7.13 7.23
CA CYS A 80 -29.56 -8.21 8.23
C CYS A 80 -29.98 -7.75 9.62
N PHE A 81 -29.69 -6.49 9.99
CA PHE A 81 -30.01 -5.94 11.31
C PHE A 81 -31.40 -5.29 11.36
N ALA A 82 -31.83 -4.67 10.26
CA ALA A 82 -33.04 -3.86 10.16
C ALA A 82 -34.23 -4.65 9.60
N GLU A 83 -34.02 -5.56 8.67
CA GLU A 83 -35.06 -6.42 8.12
C GLU A 83 -34.91 -7.83 8.69
N GLU A 84 -36.02 -8.51 9.00
CA GLU A 84 -36.01 -9.89 9.52
C GLU A 84 -35.45 -10.94 8.52
N GLN A 85 -34.86 -10.51 7.38
CA GLN A 85 -34.29 -11.35 6.34
C GLN A 85 -33.18 -12.28 6.86
N CYS A 86 -32.36 -11.83 7.81
CA CYS A 86 -31.27 -12.65 8.37
C CYS A 86 -31.68 -13.51 9.58
N LYS A 87 -32.98 -13.70 9.83
CA LYS A 87 -33.46 -14.76 10.76
C LYS A 87 -33.05 -16.17 10.32
N LYS A 88 -32.67 -16.38 9.04
CA LYS A 88 -32.23 -17.69 8.51
C LYS A 88 -30.71 -17.89 8.42
N ALA A 89 -29.93 -16.90 7.98
CA ALA A 89 -28.46 -16.97 7.94
C ALA A 89 -27.82 -15.58 7.73
N PHE A 90 -26.73 -15.29 8.43
CA PHE A 90 -25.93 -14.09 8.26
C PHE A 90 -24.85 -14.31 7.17
N PRO A 91 -24.52 -13.32 6.31
CA PRO A 91 -23.51 -13.44 5.25
C PRO A 91 -22.08 -13.44 5.83
N HIS A 92 -21.69 -14.56 6.41
CA HIS A 92 -20.40 -14.71 7.07
C HIS A 92 -19.21 -14.60 6.11
N HIS A 93 -19.37 -14.93 4.82
CA HIS A 93 -18.28 -14.87 3.84
C HIS A 93 -17.75 -13.44 3.65
N GLU A 94 -18.63 -12.48 3.36
CA GLU A 94 -18.28 -11.05 3.23
C GLU A 94 -17.75 -10.47 4.54
N PHE A 95 -18.38 -10.82 5.66
CA PHE A 95 -17.94 -10.34 6.97
C PHE A 95 -16.54 -10.84 7.33
N VAL A 96 -16.25 -12.13 7.10
CA VAL A 96 -14.91 -12.71 7.30
C VAL A 96 -13.88 -12.05 6.39
N ALA A 97 -14.24 -11.75 5.14
CA ALA A 97 -13.36 -11.03 4.22
C ALA A 97 -13.05 -9.62 4.73
N LEU A 98 -14.06 -8.87 5.19
CA LEU A 98 -13.90 -7.52 5.72
C LEU A 98 -13.02 -7.49 6.98
N ILE A 99 -13.29 -8.37 7.94
CA ILE A 99 -12.54 -8.44 9.20
C ILE A 99 -11.11 -8.96 8.97
N GLY A 100 -10.92 -9.97 8.14
CA GLY A 100 -9.60 -10.51 7.84
C GLY A 100 -8.72 -9.53 7.07
N ALA A 101 -9.30 -8.78 6.14
CA ALA A 101 -8.65 -7.65 5.46
C ALA A 101 -8.23 -6.56 6.46
N LEU A 102 -9.13 -6.13 7.35
CA LEU A 102 -8.82 -5.16 8.39
C LEU A 102 -7.73 -5.65 9.35
N LEU A 103 -7.75 -6.93 9.72
CA LEU A 103 -6.71 -7.52 10.56
C LEU A 103 -5.34 -7.46 9.88
N ALA A 104 -5.26 -7.81 8.60
CA ALA A 104 -4.02 -7.72 7.83
C ALA A 104 -3.50 -6.27 7.74
N ILE A 105 -4.38 -5.31 7.44
CA ILE A 105 -4.03 -3.88 7.35
C ILE A 105 -3.62 -3.32 8.72
N CYS A 106 -4.36 -3.62 9.78
CA CYS A 106 -4.06 -3.19 11.14
C CYS A 106 -2.71 -3.74 11.62
N CYS A 107 -2.46 -5.04 11.43
CA CYS A 107 -1.15 -5.64 11.70
C CYS A 107 -0.05 -4.92 10.92
N MET A 108 -0.30 -4.56 9.66
CA MET A 108 0.70 -3.88 8.85
C MET A 108 0.98 -2.44 9.30
N ILE A 109 -0.04 -1.66 9.68
CA ILE A 109 0.14 -0.32 10.26
C ILE A 109 0.98 -0.43 11.54
N PHE A 110 0.65 -1.38 12.42
CA PHE A 110 1.40 -1.62 13.65
C PHE A 110 2.86 -1.99 13.38
N LEU A 111 3.11 -2.94 12.47
CA LEU A 111 4.46 -3.40 12.16
C LEU A 111 5.29 -2.33 11.42
N GLY A 112 4.67 -1.52 10.57
CA GLY A 112 5.32 -0.39 9.94
C GLY A 112 5.72 0.69 10.95
N PHE A 113 4.85 0.97 11.93
CA PHE A 113 5.17 1.86 13.04
C PHE A 113 6.28 1.30 13.94
N ALA A 114 6.25 -0.01 14.21
CA ALA A 114 7.33 -0.67 14.94
C ALA A 114 8.66 -0.60 14.17
N ASP A 115 8.65 -0.71 12.83
CA ASP A 115 9.85 -0.58 12.00
C ASP A 115 10.41 0.85 12.04
N ASP A 116 9.55 1.88 11.96
CA ASP A 116 9.96 3.28 12.10
C ASP A 116 10.61 3.56 13.47
N VAL A 117 10.03 3.04 14.56
CA VAL A 117 10.53 3.24 15.93
C VAL A 117 11.84 2.46 16.16
N LEU A 118 11.88 1.20 15.75
CA LEU A 118 12.96 0.27 16.10
C LEU A 118 14.06 0.18 15.04
N ASN A 119 13.86 0.78 13.86
CA ASN A 119 14.76 0.74 12.72
C ASN A 119 15.22 -0.69 12.39
N LEU A 120 14.28 -1.57 12.02
CA LEU A 120 14.55 -2.99 11.88
C LEU A 120 15.46 -3.30 10.68
N ARG A 121 16.20 -4.41 10.77
CA ARG A 121 17.03 -4.91 9.66
C ARG A 121 16.17 -5.31 8.46
N TRP A 122 16.71 -5.18 7.25
CA TRP A 122 16.04 -5.48 5.96
C TRP A 122 15.31 -6.83 5.92
N ARG A 123 15.84 -7.87 6.58
CA ARG A 123 15.19 -9.19 6.66
C ARG A 123 13.78 -9.13 7.25
N HIS A 124 13.57 -8.28 8.26
CA HIS A 124 12.26 -8.12 8.89
C HIS A 124 11.30 -7.36 7.97
N LYS A 125 11.80 -6.48 7.09
CA LYS A 125 11.00 -5.82 6.06
C LYS A 125 10.44 -6.79 5.01
N LEU A 126 10.94 -8.04 4.96
CA LEU A 126 10.39 -9.13 4.16
C LEU A 126 9.50 -10.07 5.00
N LEU A 127 9.96 -10.42 6.21
CA LEU A 127 9.27 -11.38 7.08
C LEU A 127 7.97 -10.79 7.67
N LEU A 128 7.97 -9.53 8.07
CA LEU A 128 6.84 -8.87 8.72
C LEU A 128 5.64 -8.73 7.76
N PRO A 129 5.79 -8.26 6.50
CA PRO A 129 4.69 -8.30 5.55
C PRO A 129 4.18 -9.69 5.24
N THR A 130 5.07 -10.68 5.16
CA THR A 130 4.68 -12.08 4.97
C THR A 130 3.77 -12.54 6.12
N ALA A 131 4.17 -12.31 7.37
CA ALA A 131 3.38 -12.69 8.54
C ALA A 131 2.04 -11.92 8.63
N ALA A 132 2.07 -10.61 8.36
CA ALA A 132 0.87 -9.77 8.36
C ALA A 132 -0.10 -10.11 7.22
N SER A 133 0.35 -10.76 6.15
CA SER A 133 -0.51 -11.24 5.07
C SER A 133 -1.23 -12.56 5.38
N LEU A 134 -0.88 -13.27 6.47
CA LEU A 134 -1.50 -14.55 6.79
C LEU A 134 -3.02 -14.50 6.96
N PRO A 135 -3.63 -13.49 7.63
CA PRO A 135 -5.10 -13.37 7.67
C PRO A 135 -5.73 -13.32 6.29
N LEU A 136 -5.12 -12.58 5.36
CA LEU A 136 -5.57 -12.47 3.97
C LEU A 136 -5.51 -13.83 3.25
N LEU A 137 -4.43 -14.58 3.43
CA LEU A 137 -4.29 -15.93 2.87
C LEU A 137 -5.33 -16.91 3.45
N MET A 138 -5.62 -16.82 4.74
CA MET A 138 -6.62 -17.67 5.40
C MET A 138 -8.05 -17.35 4.93
N VAL A 139 -8.38 -16.06 4.76
CA VAL A 139 -9.66 -15.65 4.13
C VAL A 139 -9.75 -16.19 2.72
N TYR A 140 -8.69 -16.05 1.92
CA TYR A 140 -8.70 -16.55 0.54
C TYR A 140 -8.94 -18.06 0.48
N PHE A 141 -8.27 -18.82 1.35
CA PHE A 141 -8.42 -20.27 1.46
C PHE A 141 -9.84 -20.70 1.85
N THR A 142 -10.45 -20.00 2.79
CA THR A 142 -11.77 -20.36 3.35
C THR A 142 -12.94 -19.92 2.47
N ASN A 143 -12.83 -18.80 1.77
CA ASN A 143 -13.94 -18.22 1.02
C ASN A 143 -13.93 -18.53 -0.48
N PHE A 144 -12.75 -18.52 -1.12
CA PHE A 144 -12.64 -18.57 -2.58
C PHE A 144 -11.91 -19.82 -3.06
N GLY A 145 -10.73 -20.10 -2.51
CA GLY A 145 -9.95 -21.32 -2.78
C GLY A 145 -9.45 -21.49 -4.22
N ASN A 146 -9.76 -20.59 -5.16
CA ASN A 146 -9.38 -20.74 -6.56
C ASN A 146 -7.89 -20.42 -6.77
N THR A 147 -7.09 -21.45 -7.07
CA THR A 147 -5.65 -21.33 -7.33
C THR A 147 -5.30 -21.41 -8.82
N THR A 148 -6.31 -21.51 -9.69
CA THR A 148 -6.12 -21.59 -11.14
C THR A 148 -6.00 -20.20 -11.75
N ILE A 149 -4.90 -19.95 -12.45
CA ILE A 149 -4.68 -18.68 -13.17
C ILE A 149 -4.90 -18.84 -14.67
N VAL A 150 -5.43 -17.78 -15.29
CA VAL A 150 -5.34 -17.62 -16.75
C VAL A 150 -3.94 -17.14 -17.12
N VAL A 151 -3.23 -17.95 -17.91
CA VAL A 151 -1.84 -17.72 -18.30
C VAL A 151 -1.74 -16.51 -19.26
N PRO A 152 -0.74 -15.62 -19.12
CA PRO A 152 -0.50 -14.53 -20.06
C PRO A 152 -0.25 -15.02 -21.49
N LYS A 153 -0.76 -14.30 -22.50
CA LYS A 153 -0.73 -14.72 -23.92
C LYS A 153 0.63 -15.30 -24.40
N PRO A 154 1.79 -14.70 -24.09
CA PRO A 154 3.09 -15.22 -24.57
C PRO A 154 3.46 -16.61 -24.01
N LEU A 155 2.95 -16.98 -22.83
CA LEU A 155 3.30 -18.22 -22.14
C LEU A 155 2.31 -19.36 -22.41
N ARG A 156 1.17 -19.06 -23.05
CA ARG A 156 0.10 -20.04 -23.28
C ARG A 156 0.52 -21.21 -24.16
N LEU A 157 1.49 -21.01 -25.06
CA LEU A 157 2.01 -22.09 -25.92
C LEU A 157 2.73 -23.18 -25.13
N VAL A 158 3.31 -22.83 -23.98
CA VAL A 158 4.10 -23.76 -23.15
C VAL A 158 3.28 -24.28 -21.96
N LEU A 159 2.47 -23.41 -21.35
CA LEU A 159 1.80 -23.70 -20.07
C LEU A 159 0.28 -23.92 -20.20
N GLY A 160 -0.27 -23.84 -21.41
CA GLY A 160 -1.72 -23.92 -21.64
C GLY A 160 -2.47 -22.62 -21.30
N LEU A 161 -3.81 -22.67 -21.40
CA LEU A 161 -4.66 -21.51 -21.09
C LEU A 161 -4.86 -21.31 -19.58
N HIS A 162 -5.05 -22.40 -18.86
CA HIS A 162 -5.29 -22.45 -17.42
C HIS A 162 -4.18 -23.25 -16.76
N LEU A 163 -3.63 -22.72 -15.67
CA LEU A 163 -2.62 -23.38 -14.87
C LEU A 163 -3.03 -23.32 -13.40
N ASP A 164 -3.19 -24.48 -12.78
CA ASP A 164 -3.36 -24.56 -11.33
C ASP A 164 -2.00 -24.45 -10.64
N LEU A 165 -1.83 -23.41 -9.83
CA LEU A 165 -0.60 -23.15 -9.09
C LEU A 165 -0.62 -23.78 -7.69
N GLY A 166 -1.78 -24.19 -7.17
CA GLY A 166 -1.95 -24.69 -5.81
C GLY A 166 -1.26 -23.80 -4.77
N ILE A 167 -0.35 -24.37 -3.98
CA ILE A 167 0.41 -23.66 -2.94
C ILE A 167 1.23 -22.47 -3.48
N LEU A 168 1.70 -22.53 -4.72
CA LEU A 168 2.47 -21.43 -5.32
C LEU A 168 1.62 -20.17 -5.51
N TYR A 169 0.29 -20.30 -5.61
CA TYR A 169 -0.61 -19.16 -5.63
C TYR A 169 -0.63 -18.42 -4.28
N TYR A 170 -0.60 -19.17 -3.16
CA TYR A 170 -0.50 -18.59 -1.82
C TYR A 170 0.86 -17.93 -1.59
N VAL A 171 1.94 -18.53 -2.08
CA VAL A 171 3.28 -17.90 -2.07
C VAL A 171 3.25 -16.59 -2.87
N TYR A 172 2.63 -16.58 -4.05
CA TYR A 172 2.43 -15.38 -4.84
C TYR A 172 1.67 -14.29 -4.06
N MET A 173 0.55 -14.61 -3.41
CA MET A 173 -0.22 -13.64 -2.63
C MET A 173 0.59 -13.04 -1.47
N GLY A 174 1.35 -13.87 -0.74
CA GLY A 174 2.22 -13.39 0.33
C GLY A 174 3.33 -12.47 -0.21
N LEU A 175 3.98 -12.86 -1.33
CA LEU A 175 5.00 -12.04 -1.98
C LEU A 175 4.41 -10.77 -2.61
N LEU A 176 3.15 -10.76 -3.03
CA LEU A 176 2.48 -9.56 -3.52
C LEU A 176 2.34 -8.52 -2.40
N ALA A 177 1.94 -8.93 -1.19
CA ALA A 177 1.91 -8.04 -0.04
C ALA A 177 3.31 -7.49 0.30
N VAL A 178 4.34 -8.35 0.31
CA VAL A 178 5.75 -7.94 0.51
C VAL A 178 6.20 -6.96 -0.57
N PHE A 179 5.84 -7.21 -1.83
CA PHE A 179 6.21 -6.38 -2.96
C PHE A 179 5.55 -5.00 -2.85
N CYS A 180 4.22 -4.94 -2.68
CA CYS A 180 3.50 -3.67 -2.66
C CYS A 180 4.01 -2.71 -1.57
N THR A 181 4.29 -3.21 -0.36
CA THR A 181 4.80 -2.37 0.74
C THR A 181 6.21 -1.86 0.46
N ASN A 182 7.12 -2.74 0.04
CA ASN A 182 8.51 -2.38 -0.21
C ASN A 182 8.67 -1.55 -1.49
N ALA A 183 7.86 -1.79 -2.52
CA ALA A 183 7.98 -1.10 -3.80
C ALA A 183 7.62 0.39 -3.70
N ILE A 184 6.59 0.74 -2.90
CA ILE A 184 6.29 2.14 -2.54
C ILE A 184 7.44 2.69 -1.69
N ASN A 185 7.92 1.93 -0.71
CA ASN A 185 8.95 2.39 0.22
C ASN A 185 10.31 2.71 -0.44
N ILE A 186 10.71 1.96 -1.47
CA ILE A 186 11.96 2.25 -2.20
C ILE A 186 11.80 3.33 -3.27
N LEU A 187 10.57 3.67 -3.67
CA LEU A 187 10.25 4.78 -4.59
C LEU A 187 9.83 6.00 -3.76
N ALA A 188 10.77 6.53 -2.98
CA ALA A 188 10.52 7.49 -1.92
C ALA A 188 11.64 8.53 -1.81
N GLY A 189 11.46 9.50 -0.92
CA GLY A 189 12.52 10.43 -0.49
C GLY A 189 12.50 11.79 -1.17
N ILE A 190 11.41 12.16 -1.84
CA ILE A 190 11.10 13.55 -2.22
C ILE A 190 9.70 13.89 -1.70
N ASN A 191 9.49 15.15 -1.30
CA ASN A 191 8.27 15.60 -0.62
C ASN A 191 7.00 15.26 -1.43
N GLY A 192 6.07 14.51 -0.83
CA GLY A 192 4.78 14.17 -1.44
C GLY A 192 4.77 12.93 -2.34
N LEU A 193 5.90 12.26 -2.58
CA LEU A 193 5.97 11.17 -3.55
C LEU A 193 5.27 9.90 -3.06
N GLU A 194 5.47 9.52 -1.80
CA GLU A 194 4.94 8.30 -1.21
C GLU A 194 3.41 8.36 -1.13
N ALA A 195 2.86 9.40 -0.49
CA ALA A 195 1.41 9.61 -0.43
C ALA A 195 0.80 9.95 -1.80
N GLY A 196 1.52 10.72 -2.64
CA GLY A 196 1.05 11.10 -3.97
C GLY A 196 0.91 9.93 -4.93
N GLN A 197 1.92 9.05 -5.03
CA GLN A 197 1.82 7.86 -5.89
C GLN A 197 0.72 6.91 -5.40
N SER A 198 0.57 6.75 -4.08
CA SER A 198 -0.50 5.93 -3.51
C SER A 198 -1.89 6.51 -3.79
N LEU A 199 -2.05 7.84 -3.80
CA LEU A 199 -3.31 8.47 -4.20
C LEU A 199 -3.66 8.23 -5.67
N VAL A 200 -2.66 8.26 -6.56
CA VAL A 200 -2.88 7.96 -7.99
C VAL A 200 -3.30 6.49 -8.16
N ILE A 201 -2.66 5.57 -7.46
CA ILE A 201 -3.00 4.14 -7.50
C ILE A 201 -4.40 3.90 -6.94
N SER A 202 -4.74 4.45 -5.77
CA SER A 202 -6.07 4.27 -5.18
C SER A 202 -7.16 4.91 -6.02
N ALA A 203 -6.95 6.11 -6.58
CA ALA A 203 -7.88 6.72 -7.51
C ALA A 203 -8.08 5.86 -8.77
N SER A 204 -7.02 5.29 -9.33
CA SER A 204 -7.11 4.38 -10.47
C SER A 204 -7.90 3.13 -10.16
N ILE A 205 -7.70 2.53 -8.97
CA ILE A 205 -8.48 1.38 -8.50
C ILE A 205 -9.95 1.76 -8.26
N ILE A 206 -10.24 2.94 -7.67
CA ILE A 206 -11.61 3.44 -7.48
C ILE A 206 -12.31 3.59 -8.84
N VAL A 207 -11.67 4.25 -9.80
CA VAL A 207 -12.23 4.43 -11.15
C VAL A 207 -12.47 3.08 -11.82
N PHE A 208 -11.50 2.16 -11.73
CA PHE A 208 -11.63 0.81 -12.25
C PHE A 208 -12.81 0.07 -11.62
N ASN A 209 -12.94 0.09 -10.29
CA ASN A 209 -14.06 -0.55 -9.60
C ASN A 209 -15.39 0.04 -10.04
N LEU A 210 -15.50 1.37 -10.15
CA LEU A 210 -16.73 2.05 -10.57
C LEU A 210 -17.17 1.64 -11.98
N VAL A 211 -16.21 1.44 -12.90
CA VAL A 211 -16.49 0.93 -14.25
C VAL A 211 -16.98 -0.53 -14.20
N GLU A 212 -16.36 -1.36 -13.36
CA GLU A 212 -16.71 -2.79 -13.24
C GLU A 212 -17.95 -3.06 -12.37
N LEU A 213 -18.55 -2.03 -11.74
CA LEU A 213 -19.82 -2.19 -10.99
C LEU A 213 -20.99 -2.59 -11.89
N GLU A 214 -20.89 -2.36 -13.20
CA GLU A 214 -21.88 -2.80 -14.19
C GLU A 214 -21.60 -4.21 -14.72
N GLY A 215 -20.47 -4.82 -14.33
CA GLY A 215 -20.01 -6.12 -14.81
C GLY A 215 -20.35 -7.32 -13.89
N ASP A 216 -19.78 -8.48 -14.24
CA ASP A 216 -20.08 -9.78 -13.61
C ASP A 216 -19.51 -9.93 -12.19
N TYR A 217 -18.46 -9.18 -11.84
CA TYR A 217 -17.72 -9.28 -10.57
C TYR A 217 -18.05 -8.14 -9.59
N ARG A 218 -19.29 -7.66 -9.62
CA ARG A 218 -19.70 -6.45 -8.89
C ARG A 218 -19.36 -6.49 -7.39
N ASP A 219 -19.61 -7.61 -6.70
CA ASP A 219 -19.41 -7.73 -5.25
C ASP A 219 -17.92 -7.54 -4.85
N ASP A 220 -17.00 -8.05 -5.68
CA ASP A 220 -15.56 -7.89 -5.52
C ASP A 220 -15.13 -6.41 -5.63
N HIS A 221 -15.75 -5.67 -6.56
CA HIS A 221 -15.48 -4.26 -6.77
C HIS A 221 -16.11 -3.37 -5.70
N ILE A 222 -17.29 -3.72 -5.19
CA ILE A 222 -17.90 -3.05 -4.04
C ILE A 222 -17.02 -3.26 -2.79
N PHE A 223 -16.59 -4.50 -2.53
CA PHE A 223 -15.66 -4.81 -1.45
C PHE A 223 -14.39 -3.96 -1.55
N SER A 224 -13.80 -3.86 -2.74
CA SER A 224 -12.63 -3.02 -2.98
C SER A 224 -12.90 -1.53 -2.70
N LEU A 225 -14.05 -1.00 -3.12
CA LEU A 225 -14.46 0.38 -2.82
C LEU A 225 -14.62 0.65 -1.33
N TYR A 226 -15.04 -0.35 -0.53
CA TYR A 226 -15.11 -0.21 0.93
C TYR A 226 -13.78 0.21 1.54
N PHE A 227 -12.66 -0.33 1.07
CA PHE A 227 -11.33 0.03 1.56
C PHE A 227 -10.71 1.22 0.82
N MET A 228 -10.89 1.30 -0.50
CA MET A 228 -10.20 2.30 -1.31
C MET A 228 -10.68 3.73 -1.06
N ILE A 229 -11.97 3.94 -0.80
CA ILE A 229 -12.53 5.28 -0.55
C ILE A 229 -11.94 5.87 0.76
N PRO A 230 -12.00 5.21 1.93
CA PRO A 230 -11.34 5.70 3.14
C PRO A 230 -9.84 5.88 2.97
N PHE A 231 -9.17 4.92 2.32
CA PHE A 231 -7.74 4.99 2.06
C PHE A 231 -7.37 6.25 1.27
N PHE A 232 -8.13 6.55 0.20
CA PHE A 232 -7.93 7.76 -0.60
C PHE A 232 -8.07 9.03 0.25
N PHE A 233 -9.16 9.16 1.00
CA PHE A 233 -9.43 10.39 1.76
C PHE A 233 -8.48 10.58 2.96
N THR A 234 -8.10 9.53 3.69
CA THR A 234 -7.10 9.65 4.77
C THR A 234 -5.71 9.94 4.21
N THR A 235 -5.34 9.34 3.08
CA THR A 235 -4.07 9.64 2.40
C THR A 235 -4.06 11.07 1.85
N LEU A 236 -5.19 11.58 1.36
CA LEU A 236 -5.31 12.97 0.90
C LEU A 236 -5.09 13.95 2.07
N GLY A 237 -5.59 13.61 3.26
CA GLY A 237 -5.34 14.39 4.48
C GLY A 237 -3.88 14.35 4.94
N LEU A 238 -3.20 13.21 4.76
CA LEU A 238 -1.76 13.09 4.98
C LEU A 238 -0.96 13.90 3.96
N LEU A 239 -1.31 13.81 2.67
CA LEU A 239 -0.65 14.53 1.59
C LEU A 239 -0.77 16.04 1.78
N TYR A 240 -1.89 16.55 2.31
CA TYR A 240 -2.05 17.98 2.60
C TYR A 240 -0.90 18.53 3.48
N HIS A 241 -0.39 17.75 4.43
CA HIS A 241 0.75 18.14 5.28
C HIS A 241 2.10 17.67 4.72
N ASN A 242 2.12 16.61 3.93
CA ASN A 242 3.34 16.04 3.36
C ASN A 242 3.75 16.66 2.01
N TRP A 243 2.85 17.34 1.30
CA TRP A 243 3.15 18.02 0.02
C TRP A 243 4.27 19.05 0.18
N TYR A 244 4.98 19.35 -0.91
CA TYR A 244 6.07 20.32 -0.89
C TYR A 244 5.58 21.73 -0.51
N PRO A 245 6.22 22.41 0.46
CA PRO A 245 7.28 21.92 1.34
C PRO A 245 6.73 21.05 2.49
N SER A 246 7.23 19.81 2.64
CA SER A 246 6.73 18.87 3.64
C SER A 246 6.79 19.44 5.06
N ARG A 247 5.64 19.47 5.74
CA ARG A 247 5.52 19.81 7.17
C ARG A 247 5.62 18.58 8.05
N VAL A 248 5.42 17.40 7.46
CA VAL A 248 5.51 16.08 8.06
C VAL A 248 6.02 15.04 7.05
N PHE A 249 6.59 13.95 7.54
CA PHE A 249 6.94 12.77 6.74
C PHE A 249 6.05 11.57 7.10
N VAL A 250 5.85 10.70 6.11
CA VAL A 250 4.87 9.62 6.20
C VAL A 250 5.39 8.39 6.95
N GLY A 251 6.71 8.16 6.93
CA GLY A 251 7.39 6.98 7.50
C GLY A 251 7.15 5.66 6.75
N ASP A 252 7.90 4.62 7.14
CA ASP A 252 7.69 3.24 6.70
C ASP A 252 6.26 2.78 7.04
N THR A 253 5.69 3.30 8.13
CA THR A 253 4.29 3.07 8.54
C THR A 253 3.31 3.26 7.38
N PHE A 254 3.40 4.38 6.65
CA PHE A 254 2.51 4.65 5.53
C PHE A 254 2.74 3.72 4.35
N CYS A 255 4.00 3.49 3.98
CA CYS A 255 4.34 2.61 2.86
C CYS A 255 3.82 1.18 3.09
N TYR A 256 3.91 0.71 4.32
CA TYR A 256 3.42 -0.58 4.77
C TYR A 256 1.89 -0.61 4.73
N PHE A 257 1.24 0.38 5.35
CA PHE A 257 -0.20 0.57 5.29
C PHE A 257 -0.75 0.57 3.86
N ALA A 258 -0.19 1.41 2.97
CA ALA A 258 -0.61 1.54 1.58
C ALA A 258 -0.43 0.22 0.81
N GLY A 259 0.76 -0.37 0.88
CA GLY A 259 1.07 -1.60 0.17
C GLY A 259 0.17 -2.76 0.56
N MET A 260 -0.11 -2.94 1.85
CA MET A 260 -1.03 -3.99 2.32
C MET A 260 -2.47 -3.71 1.91
N THR A 261 -2.93 -2.46 2.00
CA THR A 261 -4.30 -2.11 1.58
C THR A 261 -4.51 -2.41 0.09
N PHE A 262 -3.53 -2.10 -0.75
CA PHE A 262 -3.58 -2.47 -2.17
C PHE A 262 -3.56 -3.99 -2.37
N ALA A 263 -2.63 -4.71 -1.73
CA ALA A 263 -2.55 -6.16 -1.85
C ALA A 263 -3.86 -6.85 -1.41
N VAL A 264 -4.48 -6.38 -0.32
CA VAL A 264 -5.78 -6.87 0.18
C VAL A 264 -6.87 -6.72 -0.88
N VAL A 265 -7.08 -5.52 -1.43
CA VAL A 265 -8.15 -5.33 -2.41
C VAL A 265 -7.86 -6.02 -3.73
N GLY A 266 -6.59 -6.09 -4.15
CA GLY A 266 -6.20 -6.81 -5.36
C GLY A 266 -6.35 -8.34 -5.24
N ILE A 267 -6.13 -8.89 -4.05
CA ILE A 267 -6.25 -10.34 -3.80
C ILE A 267 -7.71 -10.73 -3.62
N LEU A 268 -8.43 -10.09 -2.70
CA LEU A 268 -9.82 -10.45 -2.40
C LEU A 268 -10.81 -9.94 -3.45
N GLY A 269 -10.45 -8.90 -4.20
CA GLY A 269 -11.22 -8.46 -5.36
C GLY A 269 -10.81 -9.15 -6.67
N HIS A 270 -9.93 -10.15 -6.63
CA HIS A 270 -9.50 -10.94 -7.80
C HIS A 270 -8.88 -10.16 -8.99
N PHE A 271 -8.52 -8.88 -8.83
CA PHE A 271 -7.92 -8.05 -9.87
C PHE A 271 -6.44 -7.72 -9.65
N SER A 272 -5.70 -8.53 -8.89
CA SER A 272 -4.25 -8.34 -8.59
C SER A 272 -3.38 -8.11 -9.83
N LYS A 273 -3.73 -8.72 -10.98
CA LYS A 273 -3.06 -8.47 -12.27
C LYS A 273 -3.24 -7.02 -12.75
N THR A 274 -4.48 -6.51 -12.73
CA THR A 274 -4.80 -5.13 -13.10
C THR A 274 -4.15 -4.15 -12.12
N MET A 275 -4.20 -4.45 -10.82
CA MET A 275 -3.52 -3.66 -9.80
C MET A 275 -2.00 -3.55 -10.07
N LEU A 276 -1.34 -4.65 -10.45
CA LEU A 276 0.08 -4.62 -10.78
C LEU A 276 0.41 -3.75 -12.01
N LEU A 277 -0.55 -3.55 -12.93
CA LEU A 277 -0.39 -2.61 -14.04
C LEU A 277 -0.42 -1.15 -13.55
N PHE A 278 -1.23 -0.82 -12.53
CA PHE A 278 -1.17 0.49 -11.87
C PHE A 278 0.14 0.71 -11.11
N PHE A 279 0.81 -0.37 -10.69
CA PHE A 279 2.13 -0.36 -10.07
C PHE A 279 3.30 -0.28 -11.07
N MET A 280 3.06 0.03 -12.35
CA MET A 280 4.11 0.01 -13.38
C MET A 280 5.36 0.85 -13.02
N PRO A 281 5.25 2.09 -12.50
CA PRO A 281 6.42 2.85 -12.05
C PRO A 281 7.19 2.17 -10.92
N GLN A 282 6.47 1.57 -9.96
CA GLN A 282 7.03 0.88 -8.80
C GLN A 282 7.74 -0.41 -9.22
N VAL A 283 7.15 -1.18 -10.13
CA VAL A 283 7.76 -2.37 -10.74
C VAL A 283 9.05 -1.99 -11.46
N PHE A 284 9.01 -0.94 -12.28
CA PHE A 284 10.20 -0.46 -12.98
C PHE A 284 11.31 -0.04 -12.01
N ASN A 285 11.00 0.79 -11.01
CA ASN A 285 11.96 1.24 -10.00
C ASN A 285 12.54 0.07 -9.20
N PHE A 286 11.71 -0.92 -8.85
CA PHE A 286 12.15 -2.13 -8.15
C PHE A 286 13.15 -2.93 -8.97
N LEU A 287 12.82 -3.24 -10.24
CA LEU A 287 13.71 -3.98 -11.14
C LEU A 287 15.01 -3.23 -11.42
N TYR A 288 14.92 -1.91 -11.66
CA TYR A 288 16.09 -1.06 -11.86
C TYR A 288 16.98 -0.98 -10.61
N SER A 289 16.37 -0.99 -9.42
CA SER A 289 17.07 -0.99 -8.13
C SER A 289 17.67 -2.35 -7.75
N LEU A 290 17.24 -3.44 -8.40
CA LEU A 290 17.55 -4.80 -7.98
C LEU A 290 19.05 -5.11 -7.84
N PRO A 291 19.94 -4.67 -8.76
CA PRO A 291 21.39 -4.90 -8.60
C PRO A 291 21.97 -4.29 -7.32
N GLN A 292 21.43 -3.14 -6.88
CA GLN A 292 21.82 -2.51 -5.63
C GLN A 292 21.18 -3.17 -4.41
N LEU A 293 19.88 -3.51 -4.49
CA LEU A 293 19.17 -4.19 -3.38
C LEU A 293 19.79 -5.56 -3.06
N LEU A 294 20.21 -6.29 -4.09
CA LEU A 294 20.93 -7.57 -3.96
C LEU A 294 22.43 -7.40 -3.63
N HIS A 295 22.90 -6.16 -3.44
CA HIS A 295 24.30 -5.84 -3.14
C HIS A 295 25.31 -6.35 -4.19
N ILE A 296 24.86 -6.60 -5.42
CA ILE A 296 25.73 -6.92 -6.57
C ILE A 296 26.53 -5.67 -6.97
N ILE A 297 25.88 -4.50 -6.86
CA ILE A 297 26.50 -3.17 -6.95
C ILE A 297 26.37 -2.50 -5.57
N PRO A 298 27.40 -1.77 -5.08
CA PRO A 298 27.35 -1.10 -3.78
C PRO A 298 26.15 -0.16 -3.62
N CYS A 299 25.33 -0.43 -2.60
CA CYS A 299 24.11 0.29 -2.29
C CYS A 299 24.35 1.24 -1.10
N PRO A 300 24.30 2.57 -1.31
CA PRO A 300 24.38 3.51 -0.20
C PRO A 300 23.07 3.50 0.61
N ARG A 301 23.13 3.89 1.90
CA ARG A 301 21.95 3.91 2.78
C ARG A 301 20.83 4.81 2.25
N HIS A 302 21.17 5.98 1.71
CA HIS A 302 20.22 6.89 1.07
C HIS A 302 20.54 7.00 -0.42
N ARG A 303 19.54 6.72 -1.26
CA ARG A 303 19.62 6.79 -2.74
C ARG A 303 18.84 7.98 -3.32
N VAL A 304 18.45 8.92 -2.46
CA VAL A 304 17.76 10.15 -2.85
C VAL A 304 18.66 11.04 -3.71
N PRO A 305 18.09 11.91 -4.56
CA PRO A 305 18.87 12.92 -5.29
C PRO A 305 19.60 13.88 -4.34
N ARG A 306 20.56 14.64 -4.85
CA ARG A 306 21.28 15.65 -4.06
C ARG A 306 20.83 17.04 -4.43
N LEU A 307 20.61 17.89 -3.43
CA LEU A 307 20.33 19.31 -3.65
C LEU A 307 21.60 20.03 -4.12
N ASN A 308 21.53 20.70 -5.28
CA ASN A 308 22.49 21.71 -5.66
C ASN A 308 22.07 23.07 -5.08
N THR A 309 22.80 23.53 -4.06
CA THR A 309 22.48 24.78 -3.34
C THR A 309 22.62 26.05 -4.18
N LYS A 310 23.34 25.99 -5.32
CA LYS A 310 23.48 27.13 -6.24
C LYS A 310 22.28 27.25 -7.17
N THR A 311 21.76 26.12 -7.67
CA THR A 311 20.64 26.12 -8.62
C THR A 311 19.27 25.99 -7.94
N GLY A 312 19.25 25.51 -6.69
CA GLY A 312 18.01 25.18 -5.98
C GLY A 312 17.31 23.92 -6.51
N LYS A 313 17.96 23.17 -7.41
CA LYS A 313 17.40 21.97 -8.06
C LYS A 313 18.02 20.69 -7.51
N LEU A 314 17.30 19.59 -7.70
CA LEU A 314 17.77 18.24 -7.38
C LEU A 314 18.57 17.67 -8.55
N GLU A 315 19.75 17.12 -8.25
CA GLU A 315 20.66 16.47 -9.19
C GLU A 315 20.86 14.99 -8.84
N MET A 316 21.42 14.23 -9.79
CA MET A 316 21.71 12.82 -9.58
C MET A 316 22.66 12.59 -8.40
N SER A 317 22.36 11.57 -7.59
CA SER A 317 23.28 11.04 -6.60
C SER A 317 24.07 9.86 -7.17
N TYR A 318 25.33 9.72 -6.77
CA TYR A 318 26.23 8.69 -7.28
C TYR A 318 26.79 7.82 -6.15
N SER A 319 26.81 6.50 -6.35
CA SER A 319 27.51 5.54 -5.51
C SER A 319 28.95 5.38 -6.01
N LYS A 320 29.93 5.89 -5.25
CA LYS A 320 31.36 5.81 -5.60
C LYS A 320 32.00 4.59 -4.92
N PHE A 321 32.68 3.75 -5.69
CA PHE A 321 33.36 2.55 -5.21
C PHE A 321 34.59 2.23 -6.06
N LYS A 322 35.51 1.41 -5.53
CA LYS A 322 36.69 0.95 -6.28
C LYS A 322 36.30 -0.17 -7.22
N THR A 323 36.55 -0.03 -8.52
CA THR A 323 36.18 -1.03 -9.55
C THR A 323 36.72 -2.43 -9.25
N LYS A 324 37.92 -2.53 -8.67
CA LYS A 324 38.55 -3.80 -8.28
C LYS A 324 37.77 -4.59 -7.22
N ASN A 325 36.85 -3.96 -6.49
CA ASN A 325 36.03 -4.61 -5.47
C ASN A 325 34.72 -5.15 -6.05
N LEU A 326 34.43 -4.89 -7.33
CA LEU A 326 33.18 -5.30 -7.96
C LEU A 326 33.30 -6.75 -8.46
N SER A 327 32.26 -7.55 -8.24
CA SER A 327 32.20 -8.91 -8.78
C SER A 327 32.16 -8.90 -10.31
N PHE A 328 32.48 -10.04 -10.94
CA PHE A 328 32.34 -10.21 -12.38
C PHE A 328 30.92 -9.87 -12.86
N LEU A 329 29.92 -10.41 -12.16
CA LEU A 329 28.51 -10.13 -12.43
C LEU A 329 28.17 -8.64 -12.29
N GLY A 330 28.63 -7.98 -11.24
CA GLY A 330 28.42 -6.54 -11.06
C GLY A 330 29.06 -5.70 -12.16
N THR A 331 30.26 -6.10 -12.62
CA THR A 331 30.95 -5.43 -13.72
C THR A 331 30.20 -5.61 -15.03
N PHE A 332 29.68 -6.81 -15.30
CA PHE A 332 28.87 -7.09 -16.48
C PHE A 332 27.57 -6.27 -16.49
N ILE A 333 26.80 -6.32 -15.40
CA ILE A 333 25.54 -5.54 -15.28
C ILE A 333 25.79 -4.04 -15.50
N LEU A 334 26.85 -3.49 -14.90
CA LEU A 334 27.18 -2.07 -15.02
C LEU A 334 27.59 -1.67 -16.45
N LYS A 335 28.19 -2.58 -17.23
CA LYS A 335 28.49 -2.34 -18.65
C LYS A 335 27.25 -2.36 -19.54
N VAL A 336 26.29 -3.25 -19.27
CA VAL A 336 25.04 -3.37 -20.04
C VAL A 336 24.10 -2.18 -19.78
N THR A 337 24.17 -1.58 -18.60
CA THR A 337 23.28 -0.50 -18.15
C THR A 337 23.83 0.91 -18.33
N ARG A 338 25.07 1.05 -18.85
CA ARG A 338 25.69 2.34 -19.21
C ARG A 338 25.41 2.70 -20.65
#